data_AF-A0A7S4G9T5-F1
#
_entry.id   AF-A0A7S4G9T5-F1
#
_cell.length_a   1.000
_cell.length_b   1.000
_cell.length_c   1.000
_cell.angle_alpha   90.00
_cell.angle_beta   90.00
_cell.angle_gamma   90.00
#
_symmetry.space_group_name_H-M   'P 1'
#
loop_
_entity.id
_entity.type
_entity.pdbx_description
1 polymer ?
#
loop_
_entity_poly.entity_id
_entity_poly.type
_entity_poly.pdbx_seq_one_letter_code
_entity_poly.pdbx_strand_id
1 'polypeptide(L)'
;GEEYVRIQVMMELLRFHVQGEDADLKCEEDEEAAGDCQEAIRDDLLQPACEVQKQAEELSLDQLRARNKMVMPYTDHLKLMKKSLEKQLQQLEEEGAYAVLGLSSDAPTEELKKVYKTKVLEAHPDKGGDVQEFQNLQQVYQLILKKRNAAEAQAVEAAAKCDSAGGGACDGTPTSIIESLDRLSAAAQAAAEHAAVQAQMSLQWSKTVAKIQTLSF
;
A
#
# COMPACT_ATOMS: atom_id res chain seq x y z
N GLY A 1 10.22 25.63 3.59
CA GLY A 1 11.14 24.84 4.42
C GLY A 1 10.66 23.41 4.51
N GLU A 2 9.56 23.19 5.24
CA GLU A 2 8.98 21.85 5.46
C GLU A 2 8.51 21.14 4.18
N GLU A 3 7.92 21.87 3.23
CA GLU A 3 7.43 21.28 1.98
C GLU A 3 8.56 20.74 1.10
N TYR A 4 9.68 21.46 1.04
CA TYR A 4 10.90 21.01 0.36
C TYR A 4 11.49 19.77 1.04
N VAL A 5 11.53 19.74 2.38
CA VAL A 5 11.99 18.58 3.14
C VAL A 5 11.07 17.38 2.94
N ARG A 6 9.75 17.59 2.88
CA ARG A 6 8.77 16.54 2.65
C ARG A 6 8.89 15.95 1.23
N ILE A 7 9.10 16.80 0.23
CA ILE A 7 9.38 16.37 -1.15
C ILE A 7 10.72 15.64 -1.24
N GLN A 8 11.76 16.15 -0.57
CA GLN A 8 13.09 15.52 -0.55
C GLN A 8 13.06 14.13 0.10
N VAL A 9 12.36 13.99 1.23
CA VAL A 9 12.18 12.71 1.92
C VAL A 9 11.37 11.75 1.05
N MET A 10 10.31 12.22 0.39
CA MET A 10 9.50 11.40 -0.50
C MET A 10 10.31 10.92 -1.73
N MET A 11 11.17 11.77 -2.29
CA MET A 11 12.07 11.42 -3.38
C MET A 11 13.15 10.42 -2.97
N GLU A 12 13.72 10.55 -1.76
CA GLU A 12 14.69 9.59 -1.23
C GLU A 12 14.04 8.24 -0.86
N LEU A 13 12.80 8.23 -0.34
CA LEU A 13 12.04 7.00 -0.10
C LEU A 13 11.70 6.28 -1.40
N LEU A 14 11.31 7.02 -2.45
CA LEU A 14 11.08 6.47 -3.79
C LEU A 14 12.37 5.91 -4.40
N ARG A 15 13.49 6.64 -4.29
CA ARG A 15 14.81 6.16 -4.75
C ARG A 15 15.22 4.88 -4.03
N PHE A 16 15.01 4.83 -2.71
CA PHE A 16 15.35 3.67 -1.90
C PHE A 16 14.49 2.44 -2.24
N HIS A 17 13.23 2.62 -2.64
CA HIS A 17 12.37 1.52 -3.10
C HIS A 17 12.72 1.03 -4.51
N VAL A 18 13.08 1.94 -5.42
CA VAL A 18 13.53 1.56 -6.78
C VAL A 18 14.89 0.85 -6.74
N GLN A 19 15.73 1.13 -5.74
CA GLN A 19 17.05 0.51 -5.56
C GLN A 19 17.06 -0.63 -4.52
N GLY A 20 15.95 -0.87 -3.81
CA GLY A 20 15.94 -1.61 -2.55
C GLY A 20 15.36 -3.02 -2.59
N GLU A 21 14.72 -3.43 -3.68
CA GLU A 21 14.28 -4.81 -3.84
C GLU A 21 14.62 -5.26 -5.25
N ASP A 22 15.54 -6.22 -5.34
CA ASP A 22 15.60 -7.23 -6.39
C ASP A 22 14.23 -7.94 -6.42
N ALA A 23 13.23 -7.29 -7.02
CA ALA A 23 12.09 -8.00 -7.55
C ALA A 23 12.63 -8.70 -8.80
N ASP A 24 12.68 -10.03 -8.75
CA ASP A 24 12.84 -10.95 -9.87
C ASP A 24 11.76 -10.70 -10.95
N LEU A 25 11.80 -9.53 -11.58
CA LEU A 25 11.37 -9.34 -12.95
C LEU A 25 12.60 -9.65 -13.77
N LYS A 26 12.74 -10.91 -14.16
CA LYS A 26 13.44 -11.24 -15.40
C LYS A 26 12.67 -10.58 -16.54
N CYS A 27 12.92 -9.29 -16.73
CA CYS A 27 12.83 -8.69 -18.04
C CYS A 27 13.96 -9.35 -18.82
N GLU A 28 13.60 -10.31 -19.66
CA GLU A 28 14.54 -10.87 -20.63
C GLU A 28 15.26 -9.71 -21.33
N GLU A 29 16.57 -9.87 -21.41
CA GLU A 29 17.55 -8.86 -21.83
C GLU A 29 17.19 -8.29 -23.21
N ASP A 30 16.60 -7.10 -23.21
CA ASP A 30 16.68 -6.11 -24.30
C ASP A 30 17.10 -4.75 -23.67
N GLU A 31 18.12 -4.78 -22.80
CA GLU A 31 18.54 -3.62 -21.98
C GLU A 31 19.10 -2.45 -22.79
N GLU A 32 19.51 -2.65 -24.05
CA GLU A 32 20.06 -1.56 -24.88
C GLU A 32 18.96 -0.75 -25.62
N ALA A 33 17.76 -1.30 -25.81
CA ALA A 33 16.64 -0.62 -26.48
C ALA A 33 15.61 -0.03 -25.50
N ALA A 34 15.55 -0.54 -24.26
CA ALA A 34 14.59 -0.11 -23.26
C ALA A 34 14.88 1.30 -22.69
N GLY A 35 16.15 1.71 -22.59
CA GLY A 35 16.55 3.04 -22.11
C GLY A 35 16.03 4.18 -23.00
N ASP A 36 16.19 4.02 -24.33
CA ASP A 36 15.73 4.99 -25.33
C ASP A 36 14.19 5.10 -25.36
N CYS A 37 13.50 3.98 -25.09
CA CYS A 37 12.04 3.96 -24.99
C CYS A 37 11.52 4.66 -23.74
N GLN A 38 12.20 4.55 -22.59
CA GLN A 38 11.74 5.14 -21.33
C GLN A 38 11.89 6.67 -21.32
N GLU A 39 12.95 7.20 -21.92
CA GLU A 39 13.17 8.64 -22.07
C GLU A 39 12.19 9.25 -23.10
N ALA A 40 11.98 8.58 -24.23
CA ALA A 40 10.98 9.00 -25.23
C ALA A 40 9.54 9.02 -24.67
N ILE A 41 9.15 8.01 -23.87
CA ILE A 41 7.83 7.98 -23.22
C ILE A 41 7.70 9.11 -22.21
N ARG A 42 8.76 9.40 -21.44
CA ARG A 42 8.76 10.49 -20.47
C ARG A 42 8.55 11.85 -21.14
N ASP A 43 9.25 12.10 -22.24
CA ASP A 43 9.10 13.35 -23.00
C ASP A 43 7.70 13.50 -23.60
N ASP A 44 7.16 12.42 -24.17
CA ASP A 44 5.78 12.38 -24.67
C ASP A 44 4.73 12.69 -23.58
N LEU A 45 4.96 12.23 -22.33
CA LEU A 45 4.05 12.47 -21.20
C LEU A 45 4.13 13.89 -20.65
N LEU A 46 5.25 14.60 -20.88
CA LEU A 46 5.44 15.98 -20.47
C LEU A 46 4.86 16.97 -21.48
N GLN A 47 4.49 16.52 -22.68
CA GLN A 47 3.84 17.35 -23.68
C GLN A 47 2.38 17.67 -23.30
N PRO A 48 1.90 18.89 -23.61
CA PRO A 48 0.50 19.23 -23.45
C PRO A 48 -0.37 18.37 -24.38
N ALA A 49 -1.55 17.98 -23.91
CA ALA A 49 -2.44 17.06 -24.64
C ALA A 49 -2.75 17.50 -26.09
N CYS A 50 -2.80 18.82 -26.34
CA CYS A 50 -3.04 19.39 -27.67
C CYS A 50 -1.91 19.09 -28.67
N GLU A 51 -0.66 19.02 -28.22
CA GLU A 51 0.49 18.72 -29.09
C GLU A 51 0.55 17.22 -29.42
N VAL A 52 0.32 16.36 -28.43
CA VAL A 52 0.24 14.91 -28.63
C VAL A 52 -0.90 14.54 -29.58
N GLN A 53 -2.03 15.23 -29.50
CA GLN A 53 -3.17 15.03 -30.41
C GLN A 53 -2.81 15.39 -31.85
N LYS A 54 -2.16 16.54 -32.08
CA LYS A 54 -1.71 16.94 -33.43
C LYS A 54 -0.70 15.97 -34.02
N GLN A 55 0.28 15.54 -33.23
CA GLN A 55 1.25 14.52 -33.67
C GLN A 55 0.55 13.21 -34.03
N ALA A 56 -0.49 12.82 -33.28
CA ALA A 56 -1.27 11.62 -33.58
C ALA A 56 -2.05 11.71 -34.91
N GLU A 57 -2.52 12.90 -35.30
CA GLU A 57 -3.20 13.14 -36.58
C GLU A 57 -2.26 13.06 -37.79
N GLU A 58 -0.97 13.33 -37.59
CA GLU A 58 0.07 13.29 -38.64
C GLU A 58 0.64 11.88 -38.86
N LEU A 59 0.49 10.97 -37.90
CA LEU A 59 1.05 9.62 -37.94
C LEU A 59 0.15 8.65 -38.71
N SER A 60 0.77 7.71 -39.42
CA SER A 60 0.03 6.60 -40.04
C SER A 60 -0.49 5.62 -38.98
N LEU A 61 -1.51 4.84 -39.34
CA LEU A 61 -2.14 3.86 -38.46
C LEU A 61 -1.14 2.85 -37.86
N ASP A 62 -0.15 2.41 -38.65
CA ASP A 62 0.87 1.45 -38.18
C ASP A 62 1.89 2.11 -37.24
N GLN A 63 2.23 3.38 -37.48
CA GLN A 63 3.07 4.16 -36.58
C GLN A 63 2.36 4.42 -35.23
N LEU A 64 1.07 4.75 -35.27
CA LEU A 64 0.25 4.89 -34.06
C LEU A 64 0.18 3.59 -33.26
N ARG A 65 0.03 2.44 -33.93
CA ARG A 65 0.04 1.13 -33.28
C ARG A 65 1.38 0.83 -32.62
N ALA A 66 2.49 1.11 -33.29
CA ALA A 66 3.84 0.93 -32.74
C ALA A 66 4.06 1.83 -31.51
N ARG A 67 3.67 3.12 -31.59
CA ARG A 67 3.74 4.07 -30.47
C ARG A 67 2.89 3.61 -29.28
N ASN A 68 1.64 3.21 -29.52
CA ASN A 68 0.77 2.67 -28.48
C ASN A 68 1.37 1.42 -27.82
N LYS A 69 1.98 0.51 -28.61
CA LYS A 69 2.65 -0.68 -28.06
C LYS A 69 3.75 -0.32 -27.05
N MET A 70 4.44 0.79 -27.23
CA MET A 70 5.47 1.28 -26.30
C MET A 70 4.89 1.97 -25.06
N VAL A 71 3.80 2.74 -25.21
CA VAL A 71 3.18 3.48 -24.08
C VAL A 71 2.36 2.60 -23.14
N MET A 72 1.78 1.51 -23.66
CA MET A 72 0.96 0.58 -22.87
C MET A 72 1.66 -0.02 -21.64
N PRO A 73 2.85 -0.63 -21.73
CA PRO A 73 3.53 -1.20 -20.57
C PRO A 73 3.88 -0.16 -19.50
N TYR A 74 4.26 1.05 -19.92
CA TYR A 74 4.50 2.16 -18.99
C TYR A 74 3.23 2.60 -18.27
N THR A 75 2.12 2.70 -19.01
CA THR A 75 0.80 3.01 -18.43
C THR A 75 0.39 1.96 -17.40
N ASP A 76 0.64 0.69 -17.68
CA ASP A 76 0.32 -0.40 -16.76
C ASP A 76 1.22 -0.40 -15.52
N HIS A 77 2.51 -0.11 -15.69
CA HIS A 77 3.42 0.12 -14.57
C HIS A 77 2.93 1.25 -13.66
N LEU A 78 2.55 2.40 -14.23
CA LEU A 78 2.00 3.53 -13.48
C LEU A 78 0.70 3.19 -12.75
N LYS A 79 -0.20 2.42 -13.37
CA LYS A 79 -1.43 1.96 -12.71
C LYS A 79 -1.12 1.08 -11.50
N LEU A 80 -0.15 0.17 -11.63
CA LEU A 80 0.26 -0.70 -10.52
C LEU A 80 0.91 0.10 -9.39
N MET A 81 1.83 1.01 -9.72
CA MET A 81 2.43 1.92 -8.74
C MET A 81 1.35 2.75 -8.03
N LYS A 82 0.41 3.35 -8.78
CA LYS A 82 -0.72 4.10 -8.22
C LYS A 82 -1.53 3.24 -7.26
N LYS A 83 -1.89 2.02 -7.64
CA LYS A 83 -2.65 1.11 -6.78
C LYS A 83 -1.87 0.74 -5.51
N SER A 84 -0.56 0.56 -5.62
CA SER A 84 0.31 0.31 -4.46
C SER A 84 0.33 1.51 -3.51
N LEU A 85 0.54 2.72 -4.04
CA LEU A 85 0.53 3.96 -3.28
C LEU A 85 -0.83 4.22 -2.62
N GLU A 86 -1.94 3.99 -3.33
CA GLU A 86 -3.29 4.08 -2.77
C GLU A 86 -3.48 3.12 -1.60
N LYS A 87 -2.97 1.88 -1.71
CA LYS A 87 -3.03 0.89 -0.62
C LYS A 87 -2.19 1.33 0.58
N GLN A 88 -0.98 1.84 0.36
CA GLN A 88 -0.12 2.34 1.43
C GLN A 88 -0.72 3.56 2.12
N LEU A 89 -1.29 4.49 1.36
CA LEU A 89 -1.98 5.67 1.89
C LEU A 89 -3.18 5.23 2.75
N GLN A 90 -3.96 4.27 2.26
CA GLN A 90 -5.05 3.68 3.02
C GLN A 90 -4.57 3.05 4.34
N GLN A 91 -3.46 2.31 4.34
CA GLN A 91 -2.89 1.72 5.56
C GLN A 91 -2.48 2.81 6.57
N LEU A 92 -1.82 3.87 6.11
CA LEU A 92 -1.42 4.99 6.95
C LEU A 92 -2.63 5.76 7.52
N GLU A 93 -3.69 5.94 6.74
CA GLU A 93 -4.95 6.53 7.23
C GLU A 93 -5.58 5.66 8.32
N GLU A 94 -5.52 4.34 8.17
CA GLU A 94 -6.03 3.40 9.16
C GLU A 94 -5.23 3.46 10.46
N GLU A 95 -3.90 3.35 10.38
CA GLU A 95 -2.99 3.49 11.53
C GLU A 95 -3.15 4.85 12.21
N GLY A 96 -3.26 5.94 11.44
CA GLY A 96 -3.52 7.29 11.94
C GLY A 96 -4.85 7.39 12.69
N ALA A 97 -5.92 6.77 12.17
CA ALA A 97 -7.22 6.75 12.82
C ALA A 97 -7.18 6.03 14.18
N TYR A 98 -6.49 4.88 14.26
CA TYR A 98 -6.31 4.16 15.52
C TYR A 98 -5.38 4.93 16.49
N ALA A 99 -4.34 5.58 15.98
CA ALA A 99 -3.44 6.43 16.77
C ALA A 99 -4.16 7.63 17.40
N VAL A 100 -5.10 8.27 16.69
CA VAL A 100 -5.93 9.36 17.26
C VAL A 100 -6.77 8.86 18.42
N LEU A 101 -7.26 7.63 18.39
CA LEU A 101 -7.96 7.01 19.51
C LEU A 101 -7.02 6.44 20.58
N GLY A 102 -5.74 6.25 20.28
CA GLY A 102 -4.75 5.65 21.18
C GLY A 102 -4.89 4.13 21.28
N LEU A 103 -5.37 3.49 20.20
CA LEU A 103 -5.60 2.05 20.12
C LEU A 103 -4.64 1.41 19.11
N SER A 104 -4.40 0.11 19.25
CA SER A 104 -3.77 -0.71 18.21
C SER A 104 -4.78 -1.04 17.10
N SER A 105 -4.30 -1.32 15.90
CA SER A 105 -5.11 -1.84 14.78
C SER A 105 -5.89 -3.10 15.16
N ASP A 106 -5.32 -3.92 16.05
CA ASP A 106 -5.86 -5.20 16.50
C ASP A 106 -6.83 -5.07 17.70
N ALA A 107 -7.12 -3.84 18.15
CA ALA A 107 -7.94 -3.64 19.34
C ALA A 107 -9.39 -4.14 19.12
N PRO A 108 -9.97 -4.90 20.07
CA PRO A 108 -11.32 -5.42 19.95
C PRO A 108 -12.36 -4.28 19.86
N THR A 109 -13.46 -4.54 19.15
CA THR A 109 -14.55 -3.54 18.94
C THR A 109 -15.16 -3.03 20.24
N GLU A 110 -15.14 -3.82 21.30
CA GLU A 110 -15.61 -3.40 22.63
C GLU A 110 -14.67 -2.37 23.28
N GLU A 111 -13.36 -2.48 23.06
CA GLU A 111 -12.38 -1.50 23.54
C GLU A 111 -12.48 -0.20 22.75
N LEU A 112 -12.64 -0.29 21.42
CA LEU A 112 -12.90 0.86 20.54
C LEU A 112 -14.10 1.69 21.02
N LYS A 113 -15.23 1.05 21.31
CA LYS A 113 -16.44 1.73 21.81
C LYS A 113 -16.22 2.39 23.18
N LYS A 114 -15.46 1.75 24.07
CA LYS A 114 -15.16 2.30 25.40
C LYS A 114 -14.31 3.56 25.30
N VAL A 115 -13.19 3.49 24.58
CA VAL A 115 -12.27 4.62 24.41
C VAL A 115 -12.95 5.78 23.70
N TYR A 116 -13.74 5.50 22.65
CA TYR A 116 -14.52 6.53 21.97
C TYR A 116 -15.49 7.25 22.93
N LYS A 117 -16.25 6.52 23.75
CA LYS A 117 -17.18 7.12 24.72
C LYS A 117 -16.45 8.00 25.73
N THR A 118 -15.31 7.57 26.24
CA THR A 118 -14.51 8.36 27.18
C THR A 118 -14.02 9.66 26.53
N LYS A 119 -13.39 9.59 25.35
CA LYS A 119 -12.88 10.77 24.63
C LYS A 119 -13.99 11.75 24.23
N VAL A 120 -15.15 11.23 23.82
CA VAL A 120 -16.31 12.06 23.49
C VAL A 120 -16.86 12.81 24.72
N LEU A 121 -16.87 12.17 25.89
CA LEU A 121 -17.33 12.81 27.13
C LEU A 121 -16.39 13.92 27.59
N GLU A 122 -15.09 13.80 27.28
CA GLU A 122 -14.06 14.82 27.57
C GLU A 122 -14.13 15.98 26.57
N ALA A 123 -14.27 15.69 25.28
CA ALA A 123 -14.32 16.70 24.21
C ALA A 123 -15.72 17.29 23.98
N HIS A 124 -16.70 17.01 24.85
CA HIS A 124 -18.08 17.44 24.62
C HIS A 124 -18.21 18.98 24.71
N PRO A 125 -18.82 19.66 23.70
CA PRO A 125 -18.91 21.12 23.68
C PRO A 125 -19.67 21.70 24.88
N ASP A 126 -20.73 21.00 25.36
CA ASP A 126 -21.47 21.45 26.55
C ASP A 126 -20.66 21.39 27.85
N LYS A 127 -19.55 20.64 27.89
CA LYS A 127 -18.66 20.55 29.05
C LYS A 127 -17.41 21.42 28.92
N GLY A 128 -17.34 22.24 27.87
CA GLY A 128 -16.20 23.12 27.58
C GLY A 128 -15.12 22.50 26.69
N GLY A 129 -15.42 21.40 25.99
CA GLY A 129 -14.54 20.81 24.97
C GLY A 129 -14.59 21.53 23.63
N ASP A 130 -13.59 21.29 22.78
CA ASP A 130 -13.51 21.89 21.45
C ASP A 130 -14.41 21.16 20.42
N VAL A 131 -15.14 21.94 19.64
CA VAL A 131 -16.06 21.44 18.60
C VAL A 131 -15.27 20.74 17.48
N GLN A 132 -14.06 21.21 17.16
CA GLN A 132 -13.23 20.61 16.11
C GLN A 132 -12.73 19.22 16.54
N GLU A 133 -12.27 19.08 17.78
CA GLU A 133 -11.84 17.79 18.33
C GLU A 133 -12.98 16.77 18.38
N PHE A 134 -14.18 17.20 18.81
CA PHE A 134 -15.36 16.34 18.80
C PHE A 134 -15.72 15.85 17.39
N GLN A 135 -15.73 16.74 16.40
CA GLN A 135 -15.99 16.38 15.00
C GLN A 135 -14.93 15.42 14.45
N ASN A 136 -13.66 15.67 14.74
CA ASN A 136 -12.56 14.81 14.33
C ASN A 136 -12.70 13.39 14.94
N LEU A 137 -12.98 13.28 16.23
CA LEU A 137 -13.23 12.01 16.91
C LEU A 137 -14.40 11.24 16.27
N GLN A 138 -15.48 11.94 15.92
CA GLN A 138 -16.63 11.34 15.27
C GLN A 138 -16.29 10.83 13.86
N GLN A 139 -15.52 11.61 13.08
CA GLN A 139 -15.07 11.22 11.74
C GLN A 139 -14.16 9.99 11.80
N VAL A 140 -13.15 10.01 12.67
CA VAL A 140 -12.21 8.89 12.90
C VAL A 140 -12.96 7.62 13.29
N TYR A 141 -13.91 7.71 14.22
CA TYR A 141 -14.70 6.57 14.65
C TYR A 141 -15.53 5.97 13.50
N GLN A 142 -16.17 6.82 12.68
CA GLN A 142 -16.95 6.37 11.52
C GLN A 142 -16.06 5.72 10.46
N LEU A 143 -14.86 6.26 10.22
CA LEU A 143 -13.90 5.67 9.29
C LEU A 143 -13.51 4.25 9.70
N ILE A 144 -13.15 4.05 10.98
CA ILE A 144 -12.79 2.73 11.52
C ILE A 144 -13.94 1.72 11.35
N LEU A 145 -15.18 2.12 11.67
CA LEU A 145 -16.34 1.24 11.50
C LEU A 145 -16.60 0.86 10.04
N LYS A 146 -16.55 1.83 9.12
CA LYS A 146 -16.73 1.57 7.69
C LYS A 146 -15.69 0.57 7.18
N LYS A 147 -14.44 0.70 7.62
CA LYS A 147 -13.34 -0.20 7.23
C LYS A 147 -13.53 -1.61 7.79
N ARG A 148 -13.91 -1.76 9.07
CA ARG A 148 -14.20 -3.09 9.66
C ARG A 148 -15.34 -3.79 8.93
N ASN A 149 -16.42 -3.08 8.64
CA ASN A 149 -17.55 -3.63 7.88
C ASN A 149 -17.14 -4.00 6.44
N ALA A 150 -16.29 -3.19 5.79
CA ALA A 150 -15.78 -3.49 4.46
C ALA A 150 -14.85 -4.72 4.46
N ALA A 151 -13.99 -4.86 5.48
CA ALA A 151 -13.12 -6.01 5.65
C ALA A 151 -13.92 -7.29 5.93
N GLU A 152 -14.95 -7.22 6.78
CA GLU A 152 -15.88 -8.33 7.02
C GLU A 152 -16.63 -8.72 5.74
N ALA A 153 -17.13 -7.75 4.97
CA ALA A 153 -17.80 -8.02 3.70
C ALA A 153 -16.87 -8.66 2.66
N GLN A 154 -15.62 -8.18 2.56
CA GLN A 154 -14.60 -8.75 1.67
C GLN A 154 -14.19 -10.16 2.11
N ALA A 155 -14.10 -10.43 3.41
CA ALA A 155 -13.81 -11.76 3.93
C ALA A 155 -14.94 -12.75 3.60
N VAL A 156 -16.20 -12.32 3.70
CA VAL A 156 -17.37 -13.13 3.30
C VAL A 156 -17.38 -13.36 1.78
N GLU A 157 -17.06 -12.35 0.97
CA GLU A 157 -16.99 -12.52 -0.49
C GLU A 157 -15.81 -13.43 -0.90
N ALA A 158 -14.66 -13.30 -0.24
CA ALA A 158 -13.50 -14.17 -0.47
C ALA A 158 -13.80 -15.62 -0.07
N ALA A 159 -14.52 -15.84 1.03
CA ALA A 159 -15.00 -17.16 1.44
C ALA A 159 -16.02 -17.72 0.44
N ALA A 160 -16.96 -16.91 -0.05
CA ALA A 160 -17.91 -17.33 -1.08
C ALA A 160 -17.24 -17.66 -2.42
N LYS A 161 -16.15 -16.96 -2.77
CA LYS A 161 -15.33 -17.29 -3.94
C LYS A 161 -14.53 -18.57 -3.76
N CYS A 162 -14.05 -18.89 -2.55
CA CYS A 162 -13.38 -20.17 -2.31
C CYS A 162 -14.34 -21.36 -2.30
N ASP A 163 -15.62 -21.18 -1.93
CA ASP A 163 -16.64 -22.24 -2.00
C ASP A 163 -17.09 -22.57 -3.44
N SER A 164 -16.74 -21.74 -4.43
CA SER A 164 -16.97 -22.04 -5.86
C SER A 164 -15.85 -22.86 -6.53
N ALA A 165 -14.75 -23.10 -5.81
CA ALA A 165 -13.67 -23.99 -6.21
C ALA A 165 -13.61 -25.20 -5.24
N GLY A 166 -14.60 -26.09 -5.38
CA GLY A 166 -14.53 -27.44 -4.80
C GLY A 166 -15.11 -27.58 -3.40
N GLY A 167 -16.45 -27.62 -3.32
CA GLY A 167 -17.13 -28.26 -2.21
C GLY A 167 -16.75 -29.74 -2.15
N GLY A 168 -15.92 -30.11 -1.17
CA GLY A 168 -15.53 -31.48 -0.87
C GLY A 168 -15.71 -31.73 0.63
N ALA A 169 -16.67 -32.61 0.95
CA ALA A 169 -17.02 -33.03 2.29
C ALA A 169 -15.79 -33.46 3.12
N CYS A 170 -15.88 -33.25 4.42
CA CYS A 170 -14.94 -33.70 5.44
C CYS A 170 -14.89 -35.23 5.52
N ASP A 171 -14.16 -35.87 4.61
CA ASP A 171 -13.72 -37.25 4.77
C ASP A 171 -12.26 -37.26 5.21
N GLY A 172 -12.01 -37.84 6.39
CA GLY A 172 -10.70 -37.99 7.04
C GLY A 172 -9.74 -38.89 6.27
N THR A 173 -9.45 -38.52 5.03
CA THR A 173 -8.48 -39.17 4.16
C THR A 173 -7.09 -38.63 4.47
N PRO A 174 -6.04 -39.47 4.44
CA PRO A 174 -4.67 -39.06 4.76
C PRO A 174 -4.15 -37.90 3.90
N THR A 175 -4.70 -37.71 2.71
CA THR A 175 -4.42 -36.58 1.80
C THR A 175 -4.89 -35.22 2.35
N SER A 176 -6.03 -35.15 3.05
CA SER A 176 -6.54 -33.90 3.65
C SER A 176 -5.67 -33.43 4.82
N ILE A 177 -5.11 -34.38 5.57
CA ILE A 177 -4.20 -34.09 6.68
C ILE A 177 -2.88 -33.51 6.15
N ILE A 178 -2.33 -34.09 5.07
CA ILE A 178 -1.11 -33.59 4.42
C ILE A 178 -1.31 -32.18 3.90
N GLU A 179 -2.42 -31.90 3.21
CA GLU A 179 -2.71 -30.56 2.68
C GLU A 179 -2.88 -29.51 3.80
N SER A 180 -3.50 -29.91 4.93
CA SER A 180 -3.60 -29.03 6.11
C SER A 180 -2.25 -28.74 6.77
N LEU A 181 -1.35 -29.72 6.80
CA LEU A 181 0.03 -29.58 7.30
C LEU A 181 0.85 -28.65 6.40
N ASP A 182 0.71 -28.76 5.08
CA ASP A 182 1.40 -27.89 4.13
C ASP A 182 0.94 -26.43 4.27
N ARG A 183 -0.36 -26.18 4.46
CA ARG A 183 -0.88 -24.84 4.72
C ARG A 183 -0.36 -24.25 6.03
N LEU A 184 -0.29 -25.07 7.10
CA LEU A 184 0.28 -24.64 8.39
C LEU A 184 1.78 -24.36 8.28
N SER A 185 2.52 -25.18 7.53
CA SER A 185 3.95 -24.98 7.27
C SER A 185 4.19 -23.68 6.48
N ALA A 186 3.42 -23.44 5.41
CA ALA A 186 3.51 -22.22 4.61
C ALA A 186 3.17 -20.97 5.44
N ALA A 187 2.13 -21.03 6.27
CA ALA A 187 1.78 -19.92 7.17
C ALA A 187 2.88 -19.65 8.20
N ALA A 188 3.51 -20.69 8.75
CA ALA A 188 4.63 -20.55 9.68
C ALA A 188 5.89 -19.96 9.01
N GLN A 189 6.17 -20.33 7.76
CA GLN A 189 7.27 -19.76 6.97
C GLN A 189 7.04 -18.27 6.69
N ALA A 190 5.84 -17.89 6.23
CA ALA A 190 5.50 -16.49 5.98
C ALA A 190 5.60 -15.63 7.25
N ALA A 191 5.17 -16.16 8.40
CA ALA A 191 5.31 -15.46 9.68
C ALA A 191 6.78 -15.29 10.10
N ALA A 192 7.63 -16.29 9.84
CA ALA A 192 9.06 -16.22 10.11
C ALA A 192 9.78 -15.20 9.21
N GLU A 193 9.42 -15.14 7.93
CA GLU A 193 9.93 -14.15 6.97
C GLU A 193 9.57 -12.72 7.40
N HIS A 194 8.31 -12.48 7.77
CA HIS A 194 7.87 -11.17 8.26
C HIS A 194 8.63 -10.73 9.52
N ALA A 195 8.86 -11.65 10.47
CA ALA A 195 9.67 -11.38 11.65
C ALA A 195 11.14 -11.08 11.32
N ALA A 196 11.71 -11.76 10.33
CA ALA A 196 13.07 -11.51 9.87
C ALA A 196 13.22 -10.12 9.22
N VAL A 197 12.28 -9.72 8.38
CA VAL A 197 12.23 -8.38 7.77
C VAL A 197 12.14 -7.30 8.85
N GLN A 198 11.24 -7.47 9.82
CA GLN A 198 11.08 -6.53 10.93
C GLN A 198 12.36 -6.40 11.77
N ALA A 199 13.06 -7.51 12.04
CA ALA A 199 14.33 -7.50 12.73
C ALA A 199 15.42 -6.77 11.93
N GLN A 200 15.52 -7.01 10.62
CA GLN A 200 16.48 -6.34 9.75
C GLN A 200 16.23 -4.83 9.66
N MET A 201 14.96 -4.41 9.56
CA MET A 201 14.58 -2.99 9.58
C MET A 201 15.00 -2.32 10.90
N SER A 202 14.79 -2.98 12.04
CA SER A 202 15.20 -2.45 13.35
C SER A 202 16.73 -2.25 13.47
N LEU A 203 17.52 -3.17 12.89
CA LEU A 203 18.98 -3.07 12.84
C LEU A 203 19.44 -1.92 11.92
N GLN A 204 18.80 -1.72 10.77
CA GLN A 204 19.11 -0.59 9.90
C GLN A 204 18.76 0.75 10.57
N TRP A 205 17.65 0.79 11.31
CA TRP A 205 17.25 1.97 12.05
C TRP A 205 18.24 2.32 13.18
N SER A 206 18.72 1.34 13.94
CA SER A 206 19.76 1.59 14.96
C SER A 206 21.08 2.08 14.35
N LYS A 207 21.50 1.53 13.20
CA LYS A 207 22.71 1.99 12.47
C LYS A 207 22.58 3.43 11.96
N THR A 208 21.41 3.80 11.46
CA THR A 208 21.16 5.17 10.97
C THR A 208 21.10 6.17 12.13
N VAL A 209 20.46 5.82 13.25
CA VAL A 209 20.48 6.64 14.48
C VAL A 209 21.92 6.85 14.97
N ALA A 210 22.75 5.79 15.01
CA ALA A 210 24.16 5.90 15.42
C ALA A 210 24.97 6.85 14.50
N LYS A 211 24.76 6.77 13.17
CA LYS A 211 25.41 7.68 12.21
C LYS A 211 25.02 9.14 12.44
N ILE A 212 23.74 9.41 12.71
CA ILE A 212 23.25 10.77 12.98
C ILE A 212 23.86 11.33 14.27
N GLN A 213 23.99 10.49 15.31
CA GLN A 213 24.64 10.89 16.57
C GLN A 213 26.12 11.22 16.39
N THR A 214 26.85 10.50 15.52
CA THR A 214 28.27 10.79 15.24
C THR A 214 28.49 12.03 14.37
N LEU A 215 27.47 12.49 13.63
CA LEU A 215 27.53 13.70 12.80
C LEU A 215 27.12 14.98 13.55
N SER A 216 26.65 14.85 14.80
CA SER A 216 26.17 15.96 15.63
C SER A 216 27.24 16.51 16.60
N PHE A 217 28.52 16.30 16.30
CA PHE A 217 29.68 16.85 17.01
C PHE A 217 30.59 17.62 16.05
#